data_AF-A0A8J6RPH7-F1
#
_entry.id   AF-A0A8J6RPH7-F1
#
_cell.length_a   1.000
_cell.length_b   1.000
_cell.length_c   1.000
_cell.angle_alpha   90.00
_cell.angle_beta   90.00
_cell.angle_gamma   90.00
#
_symmetry.space_group_name_H-M   'P 1'
#
loop_
_entity.id
_entity.type
_entity.pdbx_description
1 polymer ?
#
loop_
_entity_poly.entity_id
_entity_poly.type
_entity_poly.pdbx_seq_one_letter_code
_entity_poly.pdbx_strand_id
1 'polypeptide(L)'
;MGLAQTQQTLAQLYTNSVLRSRFFANPQAVGEELGLNSDEAQQLAKLSPQQVNLFASSLKRKRLGEVRELLPLTYSVLGKGFAELFWRYAETYIPTGIKKHLEDAIAFSTFIEVTQLESIDPPWVVDLLRYEKAWLQAAEPSSRLTVCWFRYAIDKLARTVQQDETPLVLMQPAIAIWFRLSPRSHLRHFVLKLYAMR
;
A
#
# COMPACT_ATOMS: atom_id res chain seq x y z
N MET A 1 -29.77 -3.32 -17.64
CA MET A 1 -28.37 -3.68 -17.34
C MET A 1 -28.09 -5.17 -17.44
N GLY A 2 -26.97 -5.53 -18.06
CA GLY A 2 -26.29 -6.79 -17.74
C GLY A 2 -25.58 -6.68 -16.39
N LEU A 3 -25.60 -7.75 -15.59
CA LEU A 3 -25.06 -7.80 -14.23
C LEU A 3 -23.61 -7.26 -14.11
N ALA A 4 -22.78 -7.54 -15.11
CA ALA A 4 -21.37 -7.14 -15.13
C ALA A 4 -21.17 -5.61 -15.12
N GLN A 5 -21.98 -4.87 -15.88
CA GLN A 5 -21.86 -3.42 -15.98
C GLN A 5 -22.30 -2.74 -14.67
N THR A 6 -23.38 -3.22 -14.05
CA THR A 6 -23.81 -2.75 -12.72
C THR A 6 -22.72 -2.98 -11.67
N GLN A 7 -22.11 -4.17 -11.66
CA GLN A 7 -21.02 -4.50 -10.74
C GLN A 7 -19.80 -3.61 -10.95
N GLN A 8 -19.43 -3.31 -12.19
CA GLN A 8 -18.33 -2.41 -12.51
C GLN A 8 -18.60 -0.99 -12.02
N THR A 9 -19.80 -0.46 -12.27
CA THR A 9 -20.19 0.88 -11.80
C THR A 9 -20.19 0.96 -10.28
N LEU A 10 -20.77 -0.03 -9.60
CA LEU A 10 -20.76 -0.10 -8.14
C LEU A 10 -19.33 -0.17 -7.59
N ALA A 11 -18.45 -0.97 -8.21
CA ALA A 11 -17.05 -1.03 -7.82
C ALA A 11 -16.39 0.36 -7.88
N GLN A 12 -16.61 1.11 -8.97
CA GLN A 12 -16.09 2.48 -9.09
C GLN A 12 -16.66 3.42 -8.03
N LEU A 13 -17.97 3.37 -7.76
CA LEU A 13 -18.59 4.19 -6.71
C LEU A 13 -18.04 3.86 -5.32
N TYR A 14 -17.70 2.60 -5.06
CA TYR A 14 -17.14 2.19 -3.77
C TYR A 14 -15.66 2.54 -3.61
N THR A 15 -14.89 2.66 -4.71
CA THR A 15 -13.44 2.90 -4.63
C THR A 15 -13.01 4.33 -4.96
N ASN A 16 -13.82 5.11 -5.67
CA ASN A 16 -13.48 6.48 -6.09
C ASN A 16 -14.38 7.51 -5.38
N SER A 17 -13.81 8.23 -4.41
CA SER A 17 -14.54 9.22 -3.59
C SER A 17 -15.02 10.41 -4.41
N VAL A 18 -14.21 10.90 -5.35
CA VAL A 18 -14.55 12.02 -6.24
C VAL A 18 -15.70 11.64 -7.17
N LEU A 19 -15.60 10.48 -7.85
CA LEU A 19 -16.65 9.98 -8.72
C LEU A 19 -17.95 9.76 -7.95
N ARG A 20 -17.88 9.15 -6.76
CA ARG A 20 -19.06 8.93 -5.91
C ARG A 20 -19.75 10.23 -5.54
N SER A 21 -19.00 11.24 -5.11
CA SER A 21 -19.55 12.56 -4.77
C SER A 21 -20.20 13.22 -5.98
N ARG A 22 -19.55 13.18 -7.16
CA ARG A 22 -20.13 13.69 -8.42
C ARG A 22 -21.40 12.94 -8.80
N PHE A 23 -21.40 11.61 -8.70
CA PHE A 23 -22.54 10.77 -9.06
C PHE A 23 -23.77 11.10 -8.21
N PHE A 24 -23.65 11.23 -6.90
CA PHE A 24 -24.80 11.56 -6.06
C PHE A 24 -25.25 13.03 -6.19
N ALA A 25 -24.38 13.93 -6.66
CA ALA A 25 -24.76 15.32 -6.96
C ALA A 25 -25.52 15.45 -8.29
N ASN A 26 -25.13 14.67 -9.31
CA ASN A 26 -25.80 14.65 -10.60
C ASN A 26 -25.75 13.24 -11.24
N PRO A 27 -26.65 12.33 -10.83
CA PRO A 27 -26.59 10.93 -11.28
C PRO A 27 -26.75 10.75 -12.77
N GLN A 28 -27.49 11.65 -13.44
CA GLN A 28 -27.77 11.54 -14.86
C GLN A 28 -26.53 11.84 -15.69
N ALA A 29 -25.88 12.99 -15.46
CA ALA A 29 -24.67 13.37 -16.17
C ALA A 29 -23.51 12.37 -15.92
N VAL A 30 -23.30 11.99 -14.66
CA VAL A 30 -22.22 11.04 -14.31
C VAL A 30 -22.57 9.61 -14.72
N GLY A 31 -23.86 9.25 -14.75
CA GLY A 31 -24.32 7.99 -15.30
C GLY A 31 -23.98 7.86 -16.78
N GLU A 32 -24.21 8.90 -17.58
CA GLU A 32 -23.82 8.94 -18.99
C GLU A 32 -22.29 8.80 -19.17
N GLU A 33 -21.48 9.48 -18.35
CA GLU A 33 -20.01 9.32 -18.34
C GLU A 33 -19.59 7.86 -18.09
N LEU A 34 -20.37 7.12 -17.29
CA LEU A 34 -20.15 5.72 -16.95
C LEU A 34 -20.81 4.75 -17.95
N GLY A 35 -21.37 5.26 -19.05
CA GLY A 35 -22.03 4.48 -20.09
C GLY A 35 -23.38 3.91 -19.69
N LEU A 36 -24.05 4.53 -18.71
CA LEU A 36 -25.40 4.16 -18.27
C LEU A 36 -26.45 4.94 -19.05
N ASN A 37 -27.61 4.34 -19.27
CA ASN A 37 -28.79 5.09 -19.70
C ASN A 37 -29.49 5.79 -18.51
N SER A 38 -30.45 6.67 -18.83
CA SER A 38 -31.19 7.46 -17.83
C SER A 38 -31.87 6.60 -16.76
N ASP A 39 -32.52 5.50 -17.14
CA ASP A 39 -33.24 4.64 -16.19
C ASP A 39 -32.27 3.91 -15.26
N GLU A 40 -31.13 3.47 -15.78
CA GLU A 40 -30.08 2.79 -15.02
C GLU A 40 -29.39 3.73 -14.03
N ALA A 41 -29.08 4.95 -14.46
CA ALA A 41 -28.55 6.00 -13.61
C ALA A 41 -29.54 6.34 -12.47
N GLN A 42 -30.83 6.46 -12.78
CA GLN A 42 -31.87 6.70 -11.78
C GLN A 42 -32.04 5.51 -10.81
N GLN A 43 -31.95 4.27 -11.29
CA GLN A 43 -32.01 3.10 -10.43
C GLN A 43 -30.84 3.06 -9.44
N LEU A 44 -29.62 3.35 -9.88
CA LEU A 44 -28.46 3.43 -8.99
C LEU A 44 -28.53 4.64 -8.05
N ALA A 45 -29.13 5.75 -8.47
CA ALA A 45 -29.35 6.93 -7.63
C ALA A 45 -30.30 6.66 -6.45
N LYS A 46 -31.14 5.62 -6.52
CA LYS A 46 -32.00 5.19 -5.39
C LYS A 46 -31.21 4.55 -4.25
N LEU A 47 -29.94 4.19 -4.47
CA LEU A 47 -29.06 3.72 -3.40
C LEU A 47 -28.83 4.85 -2.39
N SER A 48 -28.89 4.52 -1.09
CA SER A 48 -28.60 5.50 -0.06
C SER A 48 -27.13 5.95 -0.14
N PRO A 49 -26.84 7.27 -0.31
CA PRO A 49 -25.47 7.76 -0.30
C PRO A 49 -24.72 7.39 0.98
N GLN A 50 -25.44 7.34 2.11
CA GLN A 50 -24.88 6.94 3.41
C GLN A 50 -24.44 5.47 3.39
N GLN A 51 -25.27 4.56 2.86
CA GLN A 51 -24.93 3.14 2.77
C GLN A 51 -23.73 2.91 1.83
N VAL A 52 -23.69 3.61 0.70
CA VAL A 52 -22.55 3.54 -0.23
C VAL A 52 -21.27 4.06 0.43
N ASN A 53 -21.34 5.16 1.18
CA ASN A 53 -20.20 5.70 1.92
C ASN A 53 -19.72 4.77 3.04
N LEU A 54 -20.63 4.11 3.76
CA LEU A 54 -20.29 3.11 4.77
C LEU A 54 -19.55 1.92 4.15
N PHE A 55 -20.03 1.43 3.01
CA PHE A 55 -19.38 0.33 2.30
C PHE A 55 -18.03 0.73 1.71
N ALA A 56 -17.91 1.92 1.10
CA ALA A 56 -16.64 2.45 0.65
C ALA A 56 -15.62 2.55 1.80
N SER A 57 -16.08 3.01 2.97
CA SER A 57 -15.24 3.10 4.17
C SER A 57 -14.80 1.73 4.68
N SER A 58 -15.67 0.71 4.63
CA SER A 58 -15.31 -0.65 5.03
C SER A 58 -14.29 -1.28 4.08
N LEU A 59 -14.40 -1.04 2.77
CA LEU A 59 -13.37 -1.45 1.80
C LEU A 59 -12.03 -0.78 2.07
N LYS A 60 -12.02 0.53 2.35
CA LYS A 60 -10.79 1.27 2.70
C LYS A 60 -10.13 0.67 3.95
N ARG A 61 -10.91 0.36 4.99
CA ARG A 61 -10.43 -0.34 6.20
C ARG A 61 -9.90 -1.74 5.92
N LYS A 62 -10.58 -2.50 5.07
CA LYS A 62 -10.09 -3.81 4.65
C LYS A 62 -8.74 -3.70 3.96
N ARG A 63 -8.59 -2.80 2.98
CA ARG A 63 -7.30 -2.54 2.32
C ARG A 63 -6.20 -2.20 3.32
N LEU A 64 -6.49 -1.31 4.26
CA LEU A 64 -5.56 -0.95 5.31
C LEU A 64 -5.16 -2.19 6.15
N GLY A 65 -6.10 -3.06 6.50
CA GLY A 65 -5.79 -4.34 7.15
C GLY A 65 -4.78 -5.17 6.37
N GLU A 66 -5.04 -5.42 5.10
CA GLU A 66 -4.15 -6.21 4.21
C GLU A 66 -2.75 -5.61 4.08
N VAL A 67 -2.65 -4.27 3.99
CA VAL A 67 -1.36 -3.57 3.86
C VAL A 67 -0.57 -3.62 5.17
N ARG A 68 -1.21 -3.62 6.34
CA ARG A 68 -0.53 -3.79 7.64
C ARG A 68 0.11 -5.16 7.78
N GLU A 69 -0.58 -6.21 7.33
CA GLU A 69 -0.05 -7.57 7.35
C GLU A 69 1.19 -7.74 6.46
N LEU A 70 1.30 -6.92 5.40
CA LEU A 70 2.45 -6.93 4.49
C LEU A 70 3.59 -5.99 4.90
N LEU A 71 3.31 -5.02 5.78
CA LEU A 71 4.29 -4.05 6.31
C LEU A 71 4.27 -4.01 7.85
N PRO A 72 4.41 -5.17 8.54
CA PRO A 72 4.19 -5.29 9.97
C PRO A 72 5.16 -4.46 10.82
N LEU A 73 6.45 -4.40 10.46
CA LEU A 73 7.47 -3.66 11.21
C LEU A 73 7.27 -2.16 11.06
N THR A 74 6.94 -1.70 9.85
CA THR A 74 6.63 -0.28 9.64
C THR A 74 5.35 0.11 10.36
N TYR A 75 4.34 -0.76 10.36
CA TYR A 75 3.11 -0.54 11.10
C TYR A 75 3.34 -0.47 12.62
N SER A 76 4.14 -1.37 13.19
CA SER A 76 4.40 -1.39 14.63
C SER A 76 5.08 -0.11 15.11
N VAL A 77 5.98 0.45 14.31
CA VAL A 77 6.71 1.67 14.65
C VAL A 77 5.87 2.93 14.42
N LEU A 78 5.19 3.05 13.27
CA LEU A 78 4.40 4.26 12.95
C LEU A 78 3.07 4.31 13.72
N GLY A 79 2.56 3.17 14.19
CA GLY A 79 1.32 3.06 14.94
C GLY A 79 0.15 3.79 14.25
N LYS A 80 -0.44 4.78 14.92
CA LYS A 80 -1.57 5.56 14.38
C LYS A 80 -1.20 6.35 13.11
N GLY A 81 0.05 6.82 13.01
CA GLY A 81 0.53 7.56 11.85
C GLY A 81 0.48 6.75 10.55
N PHE A 82 0.63 5.41 10.65
CA PHE A 82 0.50 4.52 9.49
C PHE A 82 -0.89 4.62 8.85
N ALA A 83 -1.94 4.63 9.67
CA ALA A 83 -3.32 4.70 9.18
C ALA A 83 -3.60 6.06 8.52
N GLU A 84 -3.12 7.15 9.11
CA GLU A 84 -3.27 8.50 8.56
C GLU A 84 -2.60 8.65 7.20
N LEU A 85 -1.37 8.14 7.06
CA LEU A 85 -0.65 8.09 5.79
C LEU A 85 -1.41 7.26 4.76
N PHE A 86 -1.89 6.08 5.15
CA PHE A 86 -2.66 5.22 4.26
C PHE A 86 -3.97 5.88 3.80
N TRP A 87 -4.63 6.64 4.67
CA TRP A 87 -5.85 7.35 4.28
C TRP A 87 -5.60 8.41 3.22
N ARG A 88 -4.50 9.16 3.31
CA ARG A 88 -4.11 10.15 2.29
C ARG A 88 -3.78 9.46 0.96
N TYR A 89 -2.98 8.40 1.02
CA TYR A 89 -2.64 7.58 -0.14
C TYR A 89 -3.87 7.01 -0.86
N ALA A 90 -4.81 6.43 -0.11
CA ALA A 90 -5.95 5.75 -0.68
C ALA A 90 -7.01 6.71 -1.28
N GLU A 91 -6.88 8.03 -1.12
CA GLU A 91 -7.70 9.00 -1.87
C GLU A 91 -7.24 9.15 -3.33
N THR A 92 -5.96 8.90 -3.62
CA THR A 92 -5.38 9.12 -4.95
C THR A 92 -5.04 7.83 -5.68
N TYR A 93 -5.06 6.68 -4.98
CA TYR A 93 -4.72 5.39 -5.56
C TYR A 93 -5.76 4.29 -5.29
N ILE A 94 -6.17 3.64 -6.39
CA ILE A 94 -7.09 2.50 -6.41
C ILE A 94 -6.33 1.29 -6.97
N PRO A 95 -6.09 0.24 -6.18
CA PRO A 95 -5.40 -0.94 -6.66
C PRO A 95 -6.29 -1.73 -7.61
N THR A 96 -5.70 -2.27 -8.67
CA THR A 96 -6.39 -3.08 -9.68
C THR A 96 -5.68 -4.41 -9.86
N GLY A 97 -6.29 -5.38 -10.53
CA GLY A 97 -5.65 -6.67 -10.84
C GLY A 97 -5.71 -7.74 -9.75
N ILE A 98 -5.02 -8.86 -10.01
CA ILE A 98 -5.10 -10.10 -9.22
C ILE A 98 -4.25 -10.02 -7.94
N LYS A 99 -3.07 -9.39 -8.01
CA LYS A 99 -2.15 -9.22 -6.88
C LYS A 99 -2.34 -7.90 -6.13
N LYS A 100 -3.56 -7.37 -6.17
CA LYS A 100 -3.89 -6.03 -5.71
C LYS A 100 -3.35 -5.70 -4.32
N HIS A 101 -3.32 -6.64 -3.36
CA HIS A 101 -2.85 -6.35 -2.00
C HIS A 101 -1.34 -6.13 -1.93
N LEU A 102 -0.55 -6.96 -2.62
CA LEU A 102 0.90 -6.81 -2.71
C LEU A 102 1.27 -5.53 -3.46
N GLU A 103 0.58 -5.24 -4.56
CA GLU A 103 0.79 -4.02 -5.34
C GLU A 103 0.37 -2.76 -4.57
N ASP A 104 -0.74 -2.81 -3.82
CA ASP A 104 -1.21 -1.73 -2.93
C ASP A 104 -0.17 -1.44 -1.83
N ALA A 105 0.41 -2.47 -1.21
CA ALA A 105 1.46 -2.29 -0.21
C ALA A 105 2.73 -1.66 -0.82
N ILE A 106 3.20 -2.12 -1.98
CA ILE A 106 4.37 -1.55 -2.67
C ILE A 106 4.11 -0.09 -3.10
N ALA A 107 2.93 0.19 -3.65
CA ALA A 107 2.54 1.53 -4.07
C ALA A 107 2.40 2.47 -2.85
N PHE A 108 1.85 1.98 -1.74
CA PHE A 108 1.79 2.72 -0.48
C PHE A 108 3.19 3.03 0.06
N SER A 109 4.09 2.05 0.11
CA SER A 109 5.48 2.29 0.52
C SER A 109 6.17 3.35 -0.35
N THR A 110 5.92 3.32 -1.67
CA THR A 110 6.46 4.30 -2.61
C THR A 110 5.87 5.70 -2.37
N PHE A 111 4.57 5.79 -2.06
CA PHE A 111 3.94 7.06 -1.69
C PHE A 111 4.60 7.69 -0.45
N ILE A 112 4.88 6.88 0.58
CA ILE A 112 5.55 7.36 1.80
C ILE A 112 6.98 7.83 1.47
N GLU A 113 7.73 7.06 0.69
CA GLU A 113 9.11 7.38 0.27
C GLU A 113 9.21 8.69 -0.52
N VAL A 114 8.24 9.00 -1.39
CA VAL A 114 8.28 10.18 -2.25
C VAL A 114 7.69 11.40 -1.56
N THR A 115 6.55 11.23 -0.88
CA THR A 115 5.75 12.37 -0.42
C THR A 115 6.06 12.77 1.03
N GLN A 116 6.63 11.88 1.84
CA GLN A 116 6.73 12.08 3.30
C GLN A 116 8.13 11.81 3.86
N LEU A 117 9.14 11.64 3.00
CA LEU A 117 10.52 11.30 3.40
C LEU A 117 11.08 12.22 4.48
N GLU A 118 10.81 13.52 4.37
CA GLU A 118 11.32 14.55 5.28
C GLU A 118 10.44 14.75 6.52
N SER A 119 9.21 14.24 6.51
CA SER A 119 8.24 14.42 7.59
C SER A 119 8.20 13.24 8.57
N ILE A 120 8.85 12.12 8.23
CA ILE A 120 8.86 10.92 9.07
C ILE A 120 10.00 11.02 10.07
N ASP A 121 9.62 11.19 11.33
CA ASP A 121 10.49 11.10 12.49
C ASP A 121 10.12 9.84 13.29
N PRO A 122 11.07 8.94 13.60
CA PRO A 122 12.50 9.04 13.29
C PRO A 122 12.89 8.60 11.86
N PRO A 123 13.96 9.17 11.25
CA PRO A 123 14.31 8.92 9.84
C PRO A 123 14.63 7.45 9.48
N TRP A 124 15.01 6.63 10.47
CA TRP A 124 15.31 5.21 10.25
C TRP A 124 14.06 4.39 9.89
N VAL A 125 12.86 4.90 10.15
CA VAL A 125 11.59 4.25 9.78
C VAL A 125 11.49 4.09 8.27
N VAL A 126 12.03 5.04 7.51
CA VAL A 126 12.07 4.96 6.05
C VAL A 126 12.89 3.74 5.59
N ASP A 127 14.01 3.46 6.26
CA ASP A 127 14.83 2.29 5.93
C ASP A 127 14.11 0.99 6.27
N LEU A 128 13.31 0.96 7.35
CA LEU A 128 12.44 -0.17 7.68
C LEU A 128 11.36 -0.41 6.62
N LEU A 129 10.68 0.67 6.18
CA LEU A 129 9.70 0.63 5.10
C LEU A 129 10.32 0.11 3.80
N ARG A 130 11.48 0.64 3.42
CA ARG A 130 12.21 0.21 2.22
C ARG A 130 12.62 -1.25 2.30
N TYR A 131 12.98 -1.72 3.49
CA TYR A 131 13.34 -3.11 3.74
C TYR A 131 12.15 -4.05 3.56
N GLU A 132 10.99 -3.74 4.12
CA GLU A 132 9.77 -4.54 3.92
C GLU A 132 9.28 -4.48 2.46
N LYS A 133 9.28 -3.31 1.84
CA LYS A 133 8.98 -3.15 0.40
C LYS A 133 9.89 -4.03 -0.47
N ALA A 134 11.20 -4.08 -0.17
CA ALA A 134 12.14 -4.91 -0.91
C ALA A 134 11.83 -6.41 -0.75
N TRP A 135 11.37 -6.86 0.42
CA TRP A 135 10.86 -8.22 0.60
C TRP A 135 9.64 -8.51 -0.29
N LEU A 136 8.68 -7.59 -0.36
CA LEU A 136 7.50 -7.72 -1.22
C LEU A 136 7.88 -7.80 -2.70
N GLN A 137 8.80 -6.94 -3.15
CA GLN A 137 9.31 -6.94 -4.52
C GLN A 137 10.10 -8.23 -4.84
N ALA A 138 10.92 -8.70 -3.91
CA ALA A 138 11.70 -9.92 -4.09
C ALA A 138 10.85 -11.20 -4.02
N ALA A 139 9.67 -11.14 -3.40
CA ALA A 139 8.73 -12.26 -3.37
C ALA A 139 8.16 -12.56 -4.76
N GLU A 140 8.08 -11.59 -5.66
CA GLU A 140 7.62 -11.78 -7.04
C GLU A 140 8.48 -12.81 -7.80
N PRO A 141 7.88 -13.85 -8.44
CA PRO A 141 8.65 -14.88 -9.16
C PRO A 141 9.53 -14.36 -10.31
N SER A 142 9.18 -13.21 -10.87
CA SER A 142 9.94 -12.49 -11.90
C SER A 142 11.21 -11.84 -11.35
N SER A 143 11.26 -11.52 -10.05
CA SER A 143 12.42 -10.94 -9.41
C SER A 143 13.44 -12.03 -9.05
N ARG A 144 14.64 -11.94 -9.65
CA ARG A 144 15.76 -12.84 -9.37
C ARG A 144 16.80 -12.23 -8.43
N LEU A 145 16.91 -10.91 -8.43
CA LEU A 145 17.88 -10.16 -7.64
C LEU A 145 17.30 -8.79 -7.29
N THR A 146 17.26 -8.47 -6.01
CA THR A 146 16.93 -7.15 -5.49
C THR A 146 18.06 -6.73 -4.56
N VAL A 147 18.57 -5.52 -4.73
CA VAL A 147 19.66 -4.97 -3.92
C VAL A 147 19.21 -3.61 -3.41
N CYS A 148 19.34 -3.38 -2.11
CA CYS A 148 18.99 -2.09 -1.50
C CYS A 148 20.09 -1.62 -0.56
N TRP A 149 20.35 -0.31 -0.61
CA TRP A 149 21.27 0.38 0.28
C TRP A 149 20.51 1.09 1.40
N PHE A 150 20.98 0.92 2.62
CA PHE A 150 20.40 1.45 3.86
C PHE A 150 21.43 2.30 4.59
N ARG A 151 20.96 3.32 5.29
CA ARG A 151 21.77 4.23 6.11
C ARG A 151 22.04 3.64 7.50
N TYR A 152 21.13 2.81 7.99
CA TYR A 152 21.20 2.17 9.30
C TYR A 152 21.47 0.66 9.19
N ALA A 153 21.92 0.06 10.30
CA ALA A 153 22.08 -1.39 10.44
C ALA A 153 20.73 -2.11 10.41
N ILE A 154 20.15 -2.25 9.21
CA ILE A 154 18.78 -2.69 9.00
C ILE A 154 18.50 -4.09 9.54
N ASP A 155 19.51 -4.97 9.54
CA ASP A 155 19.41 -6.33 10.10
C ASP A 155 19.14 -6.33 11.60
N LYS A 156 19.80 -5.43 12.33
CA LYS A 156 19.62 -5.28 13.78
C LYS A 156 18.35 -4.52 14.08
N LEU A 157 18.10 -3.43 13.35
CA LEU A 157 16.93 -2.58 13.52
C LEU A 157 15.64 -3.39 13.34
N ALA A 158 15.50 -4.10 12.21
CA ALA A 158 14.34 -4.94 11.93
C ALA A 158 14.15 -6.02 13.01
N ARG A 159 15.24 -6.65 13.47
CA ARG A 159 15.18 -7.66 14.53
C ARG A 159 14.70 -7.08 15.86
N THR A 160 15.24 -5.94 16.30
CA THR A 160 14.82 -5.31 17.57
C THR A 160 13.36 -4.87 17.53
N VAL A 161 12.91 -4.33 16.39
CA VAL A 161 11.49 -3.97 16.20
C VAL A 161 10.60 -5.20 16.20
N GLN A 162 11.02 -6.30 15.56
CA GLN A 162 10.26 -7.54 15.54
C GLN A 162 10.13 -8.19 16.92
N GLN A 163 11.09 -7.96 17.82
CA GLN A 163 11.11 -8.48 19.18
C GLN A 163 10.39 -7.55 20.19
N ASP A 164 9.75 -6.47 19.70
CA ASP A 164 9.15 -5.41 20.53
C ASP A 164 10.17 -4.79 21.52
N GLU A 165 11.46 -4.81 21.18
CA GLU A 165 12.53 -4.19 21.95
C GLU A 165 12.74 -2.73 21.52
N THR A 166 13.44 -1.96 22.36
CA THR A 166 13.85 -0.60 21.97
C THR A 166 14.72 -0.66 20.72
N PRO A 167 14.37 0.03 19.62
CA PRO A 167 15.10 -0.08 18.36
C PRO A 167 16.58 0.28 18.52
N LEU A 168 17.46 -0.64 18.14
CA LEU A 168 18.91 -0.38 18.16
C LEU A 168 19.31 0.40 16.90
N VAL A 169 19.23 1.72 16.98
CA VAL A 169 19.51 2.63 15.86
C VAL A 169 21.02 2.86 15.75
N LEU A 170 21.66 2.18 14.80
CA LEU A 170 23.08 2.37 14.48
C LEU A 170 23.22 2.91 13.06
N MET A 171 23.80 4.11 12.92
CA MET A 171 24.18 4.67 11.62
C MET A 171 25.38 3.91 11.05
N GLN A 172 25.10 2.74 10.49
CA GLN A 172 26.06 1.86 9.84
C GLN A 172 25.48 1.51 8.48
N PRO A 173 26.01 2.08 7.39
CA PRO A 173 25.52 1.78 6.06
C PRO A 173 25.55 0.29 5.76
N ALA A 174 24.47 -0.20 5.16
CA ALA A 174 24.29 -1.62 4.91
C ALA A 174 23.73 -1.85 3.50
N ILE A 175 24.13 -2.96 2.89
CA ILE A 175 23.55 -3.45 1.64
C ILE A 175 22.78 -4.73 1.97
N ALA A 176 21.49 -4.75 1.70
CA ALA A 176 20.73 -6.00 1.73
C ALA A 176 20.55 -6.53 0.30
N ILE A 177 20.68 -7.85 0.17
CA ILE A 177 20.60 -8.56 -1.09
C ILE A 177 19.57 -9.67 -0.94
N TRP A 178 18.57 -9.67 -1.82
CA TRP A 178 17.60 -10.74 -1.98
C TRP A 178 17.83 -11.40 -3.33
N PHE A 179 17.94 -12.73 -3.37
CA PHE A 179 18.19 -13.42 -4.62
C PHE A 179 17.57 -14.82 -4.68
N ARG A 180 17.32 -15.27 -5.90
CA ARG A 180 16.88 -16.63 -6.25
C ARG A 180 17.77 -17.20 -7.32
N LEU A 181 18.17 -18.46 -7.16
CA LEU A 181 18.96 -19.19 -8.16
C LEU A 181 18.10 -19.63 -9.35
N SER A 182 16.80 -19.85 -9.14
CA SER A 182 15.80 -20.14 -10.17
C SER A 182 14.41 -19.63 -9.75
N PRO A 183 13.45 -19.47 -10.68
CA PRO A 183 12.09 -19.00 -10.36
C PRO A 183 11.33 -19.86 -9.33
N ARG A 184 11.72 -21.14 -9.18
CA ARG A 184 11.13 -22.09 -8.23
C ARG A 184 11.95 -22.26 -6.94
N SER A 185 13.12 -21.62 -6.84
CA SER A 185 13.97 -21.72 -5.65
C SER A 185 13.53 -20.79 -4.54
N HIS A 186 13.86 -21.15 -3.30
CA HIS A 186 13.62 -20.30 -2.13
C HIS A 186 14.34 -18.96 -2.27
N LEU A 187 13.66 -17.89 -1.87
CA LEU A 187 14.26 -16.57 -1.77
C LEU A 187 15.30 -16.58 -0.65
N ARG A 188 16.53 -16.20 -0.97
CA ARG A 188 17.62 -16.03 0.01
C ARG A 188 17.83 -14.54 0.26
N HIS A 189 18.18 -14.22 1.50
CA HIS A 189 18.41 -12.85 1.94
C HIS A 189 19.64 -12.79 2.87
N PHE A 190 20.49 -11.79 2.68
CA PHE A 190 21.55 -11.45 3.63
C PHE A 190 21.86 -9.95 3.59
N VAL A 191 22.40 -9.44 4.69
CA VAL A 191 22.79 -8.03 4.85
C VAL A 191 24.29 -7.93 5.06
N LEU A 192 24.94 -7.14 4.22
CA LEU A 192 26.35 -6.80 4.29
C LEU A 192 26.52 -5.44 4.97
N LYS A 193 27.34 -5.41 6.02
CA LYS A 193 27.68 -4.16 6.72
C LYS A 193 28.85 -3.52 6.01
N LEU A 194 28.71 -2.25 5.66
CA LEU A 194 29.81 -1.46 5.16
C LEU A 194 30.51 -0.86 6.38
N TYR A 195 31.71 -1.36 6.67
CA TYR A 195 32.58 -0.67 7.61
C TYR A 195 33.02 0.64 6.94
N ALA A 196 32.73 1.76 7.59
CA ALA A 196 33.36 3.01 7.21
C ALA A 196 34.87 2.82 7.35
N MET A 197 35.60 2.87 6.24
CA MET A 197 37.03 3.18 6.32
C MET A 197 37.14 4.52 7.04
N ARG A 198 37.83 4.50 8.18
CA ARG A 198 38.18 5.70 8.95
C ARG A 198 39.00 6.67 8.12
#